data_AF-A0A821N508-F1
#
_entry.id   AF-A0A821N508-F1
#
_cell.length_a   1.000
_cell.length_b   1.000
_cell.length_c   1.000
_cell.angle_alpha   90.00
_cell.angle_beta   90.00
_cell.angle_gamma   90.00
#
_symmetry.space_group_name_H-M   'P 1'
#
loop_
_entity.id
_entity.type
_entity.pdbx_description
1 polymer ?
#
loop_
_entity_poly.entity_id
_entity_poly.type
_entity_poly.pdbx_seq_one_letter_code
_entity_poly.pdbx_strand_id
1 'polypeptide(L)'
;MKLQPYCHESVFRSICRQIRNASQQLMRTSKHKKISNLSDEELAALKSLKSNNNIVICKADKGNSIVILDKETYIKKAEEILKG
;
A
#
# COMPACT_ATOMS: atom_id res chain seq x y z
N MET A 1 -18.91 28.08 27.50
CA MET A 1 -18.86 28.78 26.19
C MET A 1 -20.25 29.36 25.95
N LYS A 2 -20.43 30.68 26.09
CA LYS A 2 -21.75 31.32 25.91
C LYS A 2 -22.00 31.50 24.41
N LEU A 3 -23.13 30.99 23.92
CA LEU A 3 -23.57 31.17 22.54
C LEU A 3 -23.92 32.64 22.29
N GLN A 4 -23.57 33.17 21.11
CA GLN A 4 -23.96 34.53 20.75
C GLN A 4 -25.49 34.67 20.68
N PRO A 5 -26.05 35.86 20.98
CA PRO A 5 -27.51 36.06 21.15
C PRO A 5 -28.36 35.70 19.93
N TYR A 6 -27.74 35.66 18.75
CA TYR A 6 -28.42 35.54 17.46
C TYR A 6 -28.38 34.12 16.88
N CYS A 7 -27.84 33.15 17.62
CA CYS A 7 -27.73 31.76 17.17
C CYS A 7 -28.67 30.89 18.00
N HIS A 8 -29.79 30.48 17.39
CA HIS A 8 -30.72 29.54 18.01
C HIS A 8 -30.03 28.20 18.26
N GLU A 9 -30.25 27.60 19.43
CA GLU A 9 -29.52 26.42 19.89
C GLU A 9 -29.59 25.24 18.90
N SER A 10 -30.73 25.07 18.22
CA SER A 10 -30.89 24.04 17.18
C SER A 10 -29.97 24.25 15.97
N VAL A 11 -29.74 25.50 15.57
CA VAL A 11 -28.86 25.87 14.46
C VAL A 11 -27.41 25.56 14.83
N PHE A 12 -26.99 25.96 16.03
CA PHE A 12 -25.66 25.65 16.54
C PHE A 12 -25.40 24.14 16.60
N ARG A 13 -26.33 23.37 17.17
CA ARG A 13 -26.22 21.90 17.25
C ARG A 13 -26.16 21.25 15.86
N SER A 14 -26.93 21.77 14.89
CA SER A 14 -26.90 21.31 13.51
C SER A 14 -25.53 21.53 12.87
N ILE A 15 -24.94 22.73 13.01
CA ILE A 15 -23.62 23.05 12.49
C ILE A 15 -22.54 22.15 13.13
N CYS A 16 -22.56 21.99 14.45
CA CYS A 16 -21.60 21.09 15.14
C CYS A 16 -21.72 19.64 14.63
N ARG A 17 -22.93 19.16 14.37
CA ARG A 17 -23.16 17.82 13.81
C ARG A 17 -22.61 17.71 12.39
N GLN A 18 -22.82 18.73 11.55
CA GLN A 18 -22.28 18.75 10.18
C GLN A 18 -20.75 18.72 10.18
N ILE A 19 -20.10 19.55 11.00
CA ILE A 19 -18.63 19.57 11.15
C ILE A 19 -18.14 18.19 11.59
N ARG A 20 -18.74 17.62 12.64
CA ARG A 20 -18.37 16.30 13.15
C ARG A 20 -18.50 15.22 12.07
N ASN A 21 -19.58 15.22 11.30
CA ASN A 21 -19.81 14.26 10.23
C ASN A 21 -18.79 14.41 9.10
N ALA A 22 -18.53 15.65 8.67
CA ALA A 22 -17.53 15.94 7.63
C ALA A 22 -16.13 15.48 8.06
N SER A 23 -15.72 15.79 9.30
CA SER A 23 -14.44 15.32 9.84
C SER A 23 -14.37 13.79 9.92
N GLN A 24 -15.45 13.11 10.34
CA GLN A 24 -15.47 11.64 10.37
C GLN A 24 -15.38 11.02 8.97
N GLN A 25 -16.03 11.62 7.98
CA GLN A 25 -15.94 11.17 6.60
C GLN A 25 -14.51 11.32 6.05
N LEU A 26 -13.87 12.48 6.27
CA LEU A 26 -12.47 12.71 5.89
C LEU A 26 -11.50 11.76 6.58
N MET A 27 -11.68 11.49 7.87
CA MET A 27 -10.83 10.54 8.60
C MET A 27 -11.02 9.09 8.11
N ARG A 28 -12.23 8.72 7.69
CA ARG A 28 -12.49 7.39 7.10
C ARG A 28 -11.79 7.22 5.76
N THR A 29 -11.83 8.24 4.90
CA THR A 29 -11.18 8.21 3.59
C THR A 29 -9.65 8.31 3.70
N SER A 30 -9.13 9.09 4.65
CA SER A 30 -7.68 9.27 4.84
C SER A 30 -6.98 8.05 5.43
N LYS A 31 -7.60 7.33 6.39
CA LYS A 31 -7.02 6.12 7.00
C LYS A 31 -6.69 5.01 6.00
N HIS A 32 -7.28 5.05 4.80
CA HIS A 32 -7.11 4.01 3.78
C HIS A 32 -6.17 4.41 2.64
N LYS A 33 -5.62 5.64 2.66
CA LYS A 33 -4.56 6.00 1.72
C LYS A 33 -3.27 5.34 2.21
N LYS A 34 -2.99 4.14 1.69
CA LYS A 34 -1.69 3.50 1.85
C LYS A 34 -0.62 4.49 1.38
N ILE A 35 0.18 4.99 2.30
CA ILE A 35 1.38 5.76 1.96
C ILE A 35 2.35 4.75 1.37
N SER A 36 2.49 4.78 0.05
CA SER A 36 3.51 3.99 -0.65
C SER A 36 4.87 4.61 -0.34
N ASN A 37 5.84 3.77 -0.01
CA ASN A 37 7.25 4.15 0.06
C ASN A 37 7.95 4.09 -1.31
N LEU A 38 7.20 3.75 -2.37
CA LEU A 38 7.67 3.67 -3.74
C LEU A 38 6.99 4.75 -4.59
N SER A 39 7.75 5.33 -5.51
CA SER A 39 7.22 6.18 -6.57
C SER A 39 6.41 5.37 -7.59
N ASP A 40 5.63 6.06 -8.42
CA ASP A 40 4.87 5.41 -9.49
C ASP A 40 5.79 4.74 -10.52
N GLU A 41 6.97 5.32 -10.78
CA GLU A 41 8.00 4.80 -11.67
C GLU A 41 8.61 3.52 -11.12
N GLU A 42 8.99 3.50 -9.83
CA GLU A 42 9.51 2.30 -9.16
C GLU A 42 8.47 1.17 -9.15
N LEU A 43 7.22 1.51 -8.86
CA LEU A 43 6.13 0.55 -8.89
C LEU A 43 5.88 -0.01 -10.29
N ALA A 44 5.95 0.82 -11.33
CA ALA A 44 5.84 0.40 -12.72
C ALA A 44 7.02 -0.52 -13.12
N ALA A 45 8.23 -0.18 -12.70
CA ALA A 45 9.42 -1.00 -12.91
C ALA A 45 9.27 -2.38 -12.25
N LEU A 46 8.79 -2.45 -10.99
CA LEU A 46 8.53 -3.72 -10.32
C LEU A 46 7.43 -4.55 -11.00
N LYS A 47 6.37 -3.91 -11.51
CA LYS A 47 5.34 -4.61 -12.30
C LYS A 47 5.90 -5.17 -13.61
N SER A 48 6.72 -4.40 -14.31
CA SER A 48 7.42 -4.83 -15.52
C SER A 48 8.34 -6.02 -15.22
N LEU A 49 9.15 -5.92 -14.16
CA LEU A 49 10.05 -6.99 -13.73
C LEU A 49 9.27 -8.27 -13.38
N LYS A 50 8.15 -8.15 -12.66
CA LYS A 50 7.27 -9.28 -12.34
C LYS A 50 6.66 -9.95 -13.58
N SER A 51 6.42 -9.19 -14.65
CA SER A 51 5.87 -9.72 -15.90
C SER A 51 6.89 -10.45 -16.77
N ASN A 52 8.18 -10.32 -16.46
CA ASN A 52 9.24 -11.00 -17.21
C ASN A 52 9.29 -12.49 -16.84
N ASN A 53 8.85 -13.34 -17.77
CA ASN A 53 8.79 -14.79 -17.59
C ASN A 53 10.13 -15.51 -17.74
N ASN A 54 11.21 -14.79 -18.09
CA ASN A 54 12.56 -15.35 -18.27
C ASN A 54 13.39 -15.31 -16.99
N ILE A 55 12.88 -14.67 -15.93
CA ILE A 55 13.56 -14.57 -14.64
C ILE A 55 12.72 -15.20 -13.53
N VAL A 56 13.40 -15.59 -12.45
CA VAL A 56 12.81 -16.05 -11.20
C VAL A 56 13.30 -15.11 -10.08
N ILE A 57 12.35 -14.54 -9.35
CA ILE A 57 12.62 -13.67 -8.20
C ILE A 57 12.30 -14.47 -6.94
N CYS A 58 13.30 -14.73 -6.10
CA CYS A 58 13.12 -15.51 -4.88
C CYS A 58 13.84 -14.86 -3.69
N LYS A 59 13.41 -15.24 -2.48
CA LYS A 59 14.08 -14.80 -1.25
C LYS A 59 15.46 -15.44 -1.16
N ALA A 60 16.46 -14.66 -0.79
CA ALA A 60 17.79 -15.20 -0.48
C ALA A 60 17.74 -15.99 0.83
N ASP A 61 18.61 -17.00 0.95
CA ASP A 61 18.78 -17.76 2.19
C ASP A 61 19.26 -16.88 3.36
N LYS A 62 20.07 -15.85 3.06
CA LYS A 62 20.71 -14.98 4.07
C LYS A 62 20.51 -13.50 3.78
N GLY A 63 20.66 -12.67 4.82
CA GLY A 63 20.78 -11.22 4.70
C GLY A 63 19.51 -10.44 4.41
N ASN A 64 18.32 -11.07 4.49
CA ASN A 64 17.05 -10.45 4.10
C ASN A 64 17.06 -9.84 2.68
N SER A 65 17.83 -10.47 1.79
CA SER A 65 18.00 -10.04 0.40
C SER A 65 17.04 -10.79 -0.54
N ILE A 66 16.92 -10.27 -1.76
CA ILE A 66 16.21 -10.90 -2.87
C ILE A 66 17.24 -11.29 -3.94
N VAL A 67 17.05 -12.46 -4.55
CA VAL A 67 17.88 -12.93 -5.67
C VAL A 67 17.03 -12.98 -6.92
N ILE A 68 17.61 -12.55 -8.04
CA ILE A 68 17.02 -12.68 -9.38
C ILE A 68 17.90 -13.67 -10.14
N LEU A 69 17.27 -14.70 -10.68
CA LEU A 69 17.93 -15.76 -11.42
C LEU A 69 17.35 -15.85 -12.83
N ASP A 70 18.19 -16.21 -13.79
CA ASP A 70 17.71 -16.72 -15.07
C ASP A 70 16.87 -17.99 -14.83
N LYS A 71 15.72 -18.08 -15.52
CA LYS A 71 14.74 -19.14 -15.28
C LYS A 71 15.25 -20.52 -15.69
N GLU A 72 15.94 -20.62 -16.82
CA GLU A 72 16.46 -21.90 -17.30
C GLU A 72 17.52 -22.42 -16.33
N THR A 73 18.41 -21.54 -15.88
CA THR A 73 19.43 -21.85 -14.86
C THR A 73 18.79 -22.28 -13.54
N TYR A 74 17.74 -21.59 -13.09
CA TYR A 74 17.02 -21.94 -11.87
C TYR A 74 16.39 -23.33 -11.95
N ILE A 75 15.69 -23.63 -13.06
CA ILE A 75 15.04 -24.94 -13.27
C ILE A 75 16.10 -26.04 -13.31
N LYS A 76 17.19 -25.85 -14.05
CA LYS A 76 18.27 -26.84 -14.13
C LYS A 76 18.82 -27.18 -12.74
N LYS A 77 19.14 -26.16 -11.92
CA LYS A 77 19.60 -26.37 -10.54
C LYS A 77 18.57 -27.06 -9.67
N ALA A 78 17.30 -26.69 -9.80
CA ALA A 78 16.22 -27.33 -9.05
C ALA A 78 16.10 -28.83 -9.43
N GLU A 79 16.20 -29.15 -10.71
CA GLU A 79 16.20 -30.55 -11.18
C GLU A 79 17.42 -31.33 -10.71
N GLU A 80 18.61 -30.74 -10.71
CA GLU A 80 19.83 -31.36 -10.17
C GLU A 80 19.64 -31.76 -8.71
N ILE A 81 19.07 -30.86 -7.89
CA ILE A 81 18.77 -31.13 -6.47
C ILE A 81 17.71 -32.24 -6.31
N LEU A 82 16.70 -32.26 -7.19
CA LEU A 82 15.61 -33.24 -7.12
C LEU A 82 16.02 -34.64 -7.58
N LYS A 83 17.00 -34.74 -8.50
CA LYS A 83 17.46 -36.02 -9.06
C LYS A 83 18.43 -36.76 -8.13
N GLY A 84 19.02 -36.07 -7.14
CA GLY A 84 19.89 -36.65 -6.12
C GLY A 84 21.31 -36.88 -6.61
#